data_AF-A0A4R4QD13-F1
#
_entry.id   AF-A0A4R4QD13-F1
#
_cell.length_a   1.000
_cell.length_b   1.000
_cell.length_c   1.000
_cell.angle_alpha   90.00
_cell.angle_beta   90.00
_cell.angle_gamma   90.00
#
_symmetry.space_group_name_H-M   'P 1'
#
loop_
_entity.id
_entity.type
_entity.pdbx_description
1 polymer ?
#
loop_
_entity_poly.entity_id
_entity_poly.type
_entity_poly.pdbx_seq_one_letter_code
_entity_poly.pdbx_strand_id
1 'polypeptide(L)'
;MNLPAFADLLASRGLRLLPGSHAVPVELLVQLPDATIARFTARGTTLQLQHYPAEALTTITIAAECGCGDHHPQTGPARVTLSRYAVATDERVIDGELQFGWTSYEAGLLSLADAAGYFFQLLDESMPAVSERQLVGVA
;
A
#
# COMPACT_ATOMS: atom_id res chain seq x y z
N MET A 1 -16.72 -0.54 3.84
CA MET A 1 -15.88 -1.51 3.10
C MET A 1 -14.83 -2.07 4.05
N ASN A 2 -14.51 -3.37 3.99
CA ASN A 2 -13.47 -4.00 4.82
C ASN A 2 -12.27 -4.45 3.94
N LEU A 3 -11.17 -4.91 4.56
CA LEU A 3 -9.96 -5.30 3.82
C LEU A 3 -10.19 -6.44 2.80
N PRO A 4 -10.95 -7.52 3.11
CA PRO A 4 -11.25 -8.55 2.11
C PRO A 4 -11.98 -8.00 0.87
N ALA A 5 -13.05 -7.23 1.07
CA ALA A 5 -13.78 -6.63 -0.05
C ALA A 5 -12.90 -5.64 -0.85
N PHE A 6 -11.99 -4.94 -0.17
CA PHE A 6 -11.03 -4.06 -0.84
C PHE A 6 -9.95 -4.85 -1.60
N ALA A 7 -9.52 -6.00 -1.08
CA ALA A 7 -8.60 -6.89 -1.79
C ALA A 7 -9.23 -7.44 -3.07
N ASP A 8 -10.52 -7.81 -3.04
CA ASP A 8 -11.26 -8.22 -4.25
C ASP A 8 -11.34 -7.09 -5.28
N LEU A 9 -11.61 -5.86 -4.82
CA LEU A 9 -11.60 -4.67 -5.68
C LEU A 9 -10.23 -4.43 -6.32
N LEU A 10 -9.14 -4.54 -5.54
CA LEU A 10 -7.77 -4.43 -6.06
C LEU A 10 -7.47 -5.53 -7.07
N ALA A 11 -7.84 -6.77 -6.78
CA ALA A 11 -7.63 -7.92 -7.67
C ALA A 11 -8.36 -7.73 -9.00
N SER A 12 -9.56 -7.14 -9.01
CA SER A 12 -10.29 -6.79 -10.24
C SER A 12 -9.56 -5.79 -11.14
N ARG A 13 -8.58 -5.06 -10.59
CA ARG A 13 -7.70 -4.10 -11.29
C ARG A 13 -6.27 -4.63 -11.50
N GLY A 14 -6.03 -5.92 -11.28
CA GLY A 14 -4.70 -6.53 -11.39
C GLY A 14 -3.72 -6.16 -10.27
N LEU A 15 -4.23 -5.56 -9.18
CA LEU A 15 -3.45 -5.19 -8.01
C LEU A 15 -3.60 -6.24 -6.90
N ARG A 16 -2.59 -6.40 -6.06
CA ARG A 16 -2.63 -7.34 -4.94
C ARG A 16 -2.42 -6.66 -3.61
N LEU A 17 -3.40 -6.76 -2.72
CA LEU A 17 -3.25 -6.33 -1.33
C LEU A 17 -2.28 -7.26 -0.60
N LEU A 18 -1.26 -6.70 0.04
CA LEU A 18 -0.25 -7.43 0.76
C LEU A 18 -0.59 -7.53 2.26
N PRO A 19 -0.12 -8.61 2.93
CA PRO A 19 -0.11 -8.68 4.38
C PRO A 19 0.62 -7.47 4.97
N GLY A 20 0.10 -6.92 6.07
CA GLY A 20 0.59 -5.67 6.67
C GLY A 20 -0.29 -4.45 6.38
N SER A 21 -1.33 -4.61 5.56
CA SER A 21 -2.35 -3.57 5.36
C SER A 21 -3.34 -3.49 6.53
N HIS A 22 -3.76 -2.29 6.90
CA HIS A 22 -4.67 -1.96 7.99
C HIS A 22 -5.76 -0.99 7.53
N ALA A 23 -6.98 -1.14 8.04
CA ALA A 23 -8.10 -0.28 7.69
C ALA A 23 -8.28 0.93 8.62
N VAL A 24 -7.69 0.91 9.83
CA VAL A 24 -7.82 2.00 10.82
C VAL A 24 -6.53 2.09 11.68
N PRO A 25 -5.79 3.21 11.61
CA PRO A 25 -5.80 4.15 10.49
C PRO A 25 -5.47 3.43 9.18
N VAL A 26 -5.89 3.99 8.04
CA VAL A 26 -5.65 3.34 6.75
C VAL A 26 -4.16 3.34 6.42
N GLU A 27 -3.61 2.14 6.27
CA GLU A 27 -2.27 1.89 5.75
C GLU A 27 -2.35 0.70 4.80
N LEU A 28 -2.02 0.89 3.53
CA LEU A 28 -2.13 -0.14 2.51
C LEU A 28 -0.74 -0.45 1.96
N LEU A 29 -0.44 -1.73 1.87
CA LEU A 29 0.68 -2.25 1.08
C LEU A 29 0.08 -2.99 -0.11
N VAL A 30 0.36 -2.51 -1.32
CA VAL A 30 -0.23 -3.03 -2.55
C VAL A 30 0.88 -3.33 -3.54
N GLN A 31 0.86 -4.51 -4.14
CA GLN A 31 1.73 -4.87 -5.25
C GLN A 31 1.03 -4.56 -6.58
N LEU A 32 1.73 -3.82 -7.43
CA LEU A 32 1.33 -3.47 -8.79
C LEU A 32 1.68 -4.63 -9.77
N PRO A 33 1.16 -4.59 -11.02
CA PRO A 33 1.38 -5.68 -11.98
C PRO A 33 2.85 -5.88 -12.37
N ASP A 34 3.67 -4.83 -12.28
CA ASP A 34 5.12 -4.84 -12.54
C ASP A 34 5.95 -5.24 -11.31
N ALA A 35 5.30 -5.71 -10.25
CA ALA A 35 5.85 -6.01 -8.93
C ALA A 35 6.31 -4.81 -8.10
N THR A 36 6.11 -3.56 -8.56
CA THR A 36 6.32 -2.36 -7.75
C THR A 36 5.42 -2.39 -6.52
N ILE A 37 5.92 -1.91 -5.38
CA ILE A 37 5.22 -1.91 -4.10
C ILE A 37 4.76 -0.49 -3.79
N ALA A 38 3.45 -0.29 -3.76
CA ALA A 38 2.83 0.94 -3.32
C ALA A 38 2.50 0.86 -1.83
N ARG A 39 2.97 1.84 -1.06
CA ARG A 39 2.53 2.08 0.32
C ARG A 39 1.68 3.33 0.35
N PHE A 40 0.42 3.19 0.75
CA PHE A 40 -0.47 4.31 1.00
C PHE A 40 -0.73 4.47 2.49
N THR A 41 -0.66 5.70 2.99
CA THR A 41 -0.97 6.01 4.40
C THR A 41 -1.91 7.21 4.50
N ALA A 42 -2.84 7.13 5.44
CA ALA A 42 -3.69 8.24 5.85
C ALA A 42 -3.43 8.54 7.33
N ARG A 43 -2.67 9.60 7.61
CA ARG A 43 -2.19 9.93 8.97
C ARG A 43 -2.21 11.44 9.20
N GLY A 44 -2.64 11.87 10.39
CA GLY A 44 -2.73 13.30 10.70
C GLY A 44 -3.66 14.00 9.71
N THR A 45 -3.12 14.98 8.99
CA THR A 45 -3.77 15.72 7.91
C THR A 45 -3.28 15.30 6.52
N THR A 46 -2.44 14.26 6.42
CA THR A 46 -1.74 13.90 5.18
C THR A 46 -2.19 12.55 4.64
N LEU A 47 -2.36 12.50 3.32
CA LEU A 47 -2.46 11.25 2.55
C LEU A 47 -1.21 11.12 1.70
N GLN A 48 -0.53 9.98 1.77
CA GLN A 48 0.74 9.78 1.09
C GLN A 48 0.77 8.44 0.38
N LEU A 49 1.24 8.42 -0.86
CA LEU A 49 1.54 7.24 -1.65
C LEU A 49 3.03 7.22 -1.97
N GLN A 50 3.71 6.14 -1.61
CA GLN A 50 5.13 5.91 -1.90
C GLN A 50 5.29 4.63 -2.73
N HIS A 51 6.15 4.67 -3.73
CA HIS A 51 6.53 3.49 -4.51
C HIS A 51 7.89 2.96 -4.08
N TYR A 52 8.02 1.65 -4.04
CA TYR A 52 9.26 0.96 -3.71
C TYR A 52 9.50 -0.17 -4.71
N PRO A 53 10.76 -0.52 -4.98
CA PRO A 53 11.07 -1.67 -5.81
C PRO A 53 10.68 -2.96 -5.07
N ALA A 54 10.50 -4.06 -5.82
CA ALA A 54 10.01 -5.34 -5.27
C ALA A 54 10.92 -5.87 -4.14
N GLU A 55 12.23 -5.70 -4.28
CA GLU A 55 13.24 -6.11 -3.30
C GLU A 55 13.20 -5.33 -1.98
N ALA A 56 12.42 -4.24 -1.90
CA ALA A 56 12.21 -3.53 -0.66
C ALA A 56 11.36 -4.32 0.34
N LEU A 57 10.59 -5.32 -0.11
CA LEU A 57 9.84 -6.20 0.77
C LEU A 57 10.74 -7.18 1.49
N THR A 58 10.54 -7.29 2.79
CA THR A 58 11.16 -8.29 3.65
C THR A 58 10.10 -9.05 4.43
N THR A 59 10.47 -10.24 4.88
CA THR A 59 9.63 -11.10 5.71
C THR A 59 10.27 -11.26 7.08
N ILE A 60 9.51 -10.98 8.12
CA ILE A 60 9.92 -11.18 9.51
C ILE A 60 9.12 -12.35 10.08
N THR A 61 9.83 -13.36 10.58
CA THR A 61 9.22 -14.43 11.38
C THR A 61 9.22 -14.00 12.83
N ILE A 62 8.04 -13.85 13.43
CA ILE A 62 7.92 -13.58 14.86
C ILE A 62 8.03 -14.91 15.59
N ALA A 63 8.99 -15.04 16.51
CA ALA A 63 9.10 -16.23 17.35
C ALA A 63 7.86 -16.33 18.27
N ALA A 64 7.33 -17.53 18.48
CA ALA A 64 6.25 -17.74 19.43
C ALA A 64 6.76 -17.45 20.86
N GLU A 65 5.95 -16.77 21.67
CA GLU A 65 6.34 -16.31 23.01
C GLU A 65 6.52 -17.44 24.04
N CYS A 66 5.98 -18.64 23.79
CA CYS A 66 6.23 -19.82 24.62
C CYS A 66 7.19 -20.80 23.91
N GLY A 67 8.39 -20.97 24.47
CA GLY A 67 9.40 -21.91 23.98
C GLY A 67 9.20 -23.37 24.44
N CYS A 68 8.00 -23.75 24.88
CA CYS A 68 7.70 -25.12 25.28
C CYS A 68 7.20 -25.94 24.07
N GLY A 69 7.89 -27.03 23.76
CA GLY A 69 7.68 -27.86 22.56
C GLY A 69 6.29 -28.47 22.37
N ASP A 70 5.36 -28.29 23.32
CA ASP A 70 4.00 -28.83 23.28
C ASP A 70 2.99 -27.92 22.54
N HIS A 71 3.36 -26.67 22.20
CA HIS A 71 2.44 -25.69 21.60
C HIS A 71 2.84 -25.19 20.19
N HIS A 72 3.70 -25.90 19.45
CA HIS A 72 4.35 -25.35 18.26
C HIS A 72 3.62 -25.63 16.93
N PRO A 73 3.21 -24.61 16.16
CA PRO A 73 3.51 -24.54 14.73
C PRO A 73 4.95 -24.03 14.59
N GLN A 74 5.85 -24.78 13.95
CA GLN A 74 7.33 -24.57 13.93
C GLN A 74 7.83 -23.16 13.55
N THR A 75 6.96 -22.27 13.07
CA THR A 75 7.24 -20.85 12.84
C THR A 75 6.01 -20.04 13.24
N GLY A 76 6.20 -18.90 13.92
CA GLY A 76 5.12 -17.94 14.09
C GLY A 76 4.74 -17.31 12.74
N PRO A 77 3.61 -16.61 12.63
CA PRO A 77 3.13 -16.07 11.37
C PRO A 77 4.17 -15.13 10.75
N ALA A 78 4.59 -15.43 9.51
CA ALA A 78 5.43 -14.57 8.72
C ALA A 78 4.71 -13.24 8.44
N ARG A 79 5.35 -12.12 8.76
CA ARG A 79 4.85 -10.78 8.42
C ARG A 79 5.66 -10.23 7.25
N VAL A 80 4.95 -9.78 6.22
CA VAL A 80 5.53 -9.02 5.12
C VAL A 80 5.56 -7.56 5.52
N THR A 81 6.70 -6.90 5.33
CA THR A 81 6.88 -5.47 5.63
C THR A 81 7.91 -4.87 4.67
N LEU A 82 8.00 -3.56 4.60
CA LEU A 82 9.13 -2.90 3.97
C LEU A 82 10.38 -3.04 4.83
N SER A 83 11.53 -3.22 4.19
CA SER A 83 12.84 -3.14 4.80
C SER A 83 13.01 -1.79 5.50
N ARG A 84 13.68 -1.80 6.66
CA ARG A 84 14.02 -0.57 7.40
C ARG A 84 14.81 0.44 6.55
N TYR A 85 15.55 -0.05 5.56
CA TYR A 85 16.39 0.76 4.68
C TYR A 85 15.79 0.95 3.28
N ALA A 86 14.51 0.59 3.10
CA ALA A 86 13.81 0.81 1.85
C ALA A 86 13.75 2.31 1.54
N VAL A 87 14.14 2.69 0.32
CA VAL A 87 14.05 4.06 -0.18
C VAL A 87 12.95 4.10 -1.23
N ALA A 88 12.05 5.08 -1.12
CA ALA A 88 10.99 5.25 -2.09
C ALA A 88 11.57 5.74 -3.42
N THR A 89 11.10 5.18 -4.54
CA THR A 89 11.48 5.61 -5.90
C THR A 89 10.63 6.77 -6.40
N ASP A 90 9.41 6.91 -5.89
CA ASP A 90 8.48 8.01 -6.17
C ASP A 90 7.61 8.24 -4.93
N GLU A 91 7.16 9.48 -4.75
CA GLU A 91 6.29 9.87 -3.65
C GLU A 91 5.25 10.90 -4.13
N ARG A 92 4.00 10.69 -3.75
CA ARG A 92 2.88 11.59 -3.96
C ARG A 92 2.20 11.89 -2.64
N VAL A 93 1.84 13.15 -2.44
CA VAL A 93 1.26 13.64 -1.18
C VAL A 93 0.07 14.52 -1.49
N ILE A 94 -1.04 14.26 -0.79
CA ILE A 94 -2.11 15.23 -0.61
C ILE A 94 -1.93 15.86 0.76
N ASP A 95 -1.71 17.17 0.75
CA ASP A 95 -1.74 18.01 1.94
C ASP A 95 -3.20 18.38 2.22
N GLY A 96 -3.79 17.72 3.22
CA GLY A 96 -5.18 17.95 3.58
C GLY A 96 -5.41 19.28 4.29
N GLU A 97 -4.38 19.93 4.83
CA GLU A 97 -4.52 21.30 5.35
C GLU A 97 -4.76 22.26 4.19
N LEU A 98 -3.94 22.15 3.13
CA LEU A 98 -4.06 23.00 1.95
C LEU A 98 -5.30 22.67 1.12
N GLN A 99 -5.63 21.38 0.95
CA GLN A 99 -6.69 20.96 0.05
C GLN A 99 -8.08 20.96 0.71
N PHE A 100 -8.17 20.63 1.99
CA PHE A 100 -9.45 20.44 2.70
C PHE A 100 -9.61 21.33 3.94
N GLY A 101 -8.59 22.08 4.33
CA GLY A 101 -8.60 22.85 5.58
C GLY A 101 -8.56 21.97 6.83
N TRP A 102 -8.03 20.75 6.73
CA TRP A 102 -7.81 19.89 7.90
C TRP A 102 -6.80 20.53 8.86
N THR A 103 -6.91 20.19 10.14
CA THR A 103 -6.10 20.85 11.18
C THR A 103 -5.51 19.90 12.21
N SER A 104 -5.90 18.63 12.22
CA SER A 104 -5.56 17.70 13.30
C SER A 104 -5.27 16.28 12.78
N TYR A 105 -6.26 15.40 12.75
CA TYR A 105 -6.10 13.96 12.49
C TYR A 105 -7.15 13.40 11.51
N GLU A 106 -7.78 14.27 10.75
CA GLU A 106 -8.90 13.98 9.85
C GLU A 106 -8.55 12.90 8.82
N ALA A 107 -7.33 12.89 8.27
CA ALA A 107 -6.87 11.84 7.37
C ALA A 107 -6.87 10.47 8.05
N GLY A 108 -6.43 10.42 9.32
CA GLY A 108 -6.42 9.21 10.13
C GLY A 108 -7.80 8.68 10.53
N LEU A 109 -8.86 9.50 10.38
CA LEU A 109 -10.25 9.11 10.63
C LEU A 109 -10.97 8.60 9.39
N LEU A 110 -10.37 8.72 8.20
CA LEU A 110 -11.00 8.25 6.98
C LEU A 110 -11.30 6.75 7.09
N SER A 111 -12.51 6.39 6.67
CA SER A 111 -12.84 4.98 6.49
C SER A 111 -12.03 4.43 5.31
N LEU A 112 -11.82 3.11 5.26
CA LEU A 112 -11.19 2.47 4.11
C LEU A 112 -11.92 2.78 2.79
N ALA A 113 -13.24 2.99 2.83
CA ALA A 113 -14.01 3.32 1.63
C ALA A 113 -13.68 4.74 1.13
N ASP A 114 -13.55 5.71 2.03
CA ASP A 114 -13.24 7.09 1.67
C ASP A 114 -11.77 7.22 1.25
N ALA A 115 -10.86 6.57 1.98
CA ALA A 115 -9.43 6.54 1.67
C ALA A 115 -9.13 5.83 0.33
N ALA A 116 -9.93 4.85 -0.08
CA ALA A 116 -9.77 4.16 -1.35
C ALA A 116 -9.83 5.11 -2.56
N GLY A 117 -10.68 6.14 -2.51
CA GLY A 117 -10.77 7.13 -3.58
C GLY A 117 -9.44 7.86 -3.78
N TYR A 118 -8.85 8.35 -2.69
CA TYR A 118 -7.55 9.02 -2.72
C TYR A 118 -6.40 8.08 -3.09
N PHE A 119 -6.45 6.82 -2.67
CA PHE A 119 -5.48 5.81 -3.08
C PHE A 119 -5.44 5.66 -4.61
N PHE A 120 -6.60 5.46 -5.25
CA PHE A 120 -6.66 5.32 -6.71
C PHE A 120 -6.28 6.62 -7.42
N GLN A 121 -6.70 7.78 -6.90
CA GLN A 121 -6.28 9.07 -7.44
C GLN A 121 -4.75 9.20 -7.49
N LEU A 122 -4.07 8.98 -6.36
CA LEU A 122 -2.61 9.10 -6.28
C LEU A 122 -1.89 8.04 -7.14
N LEU A 123 -2.49 6.85 -7.29
CA LEU A 123 -1.95 5.79 -8.12
C LEU A 123 -2.06 6.13 -9.62
N ASP A 124 -3.15 6.76 -10.05
CA ASP A 124 -3.33 7.18 -11.43
C ASP A 124 -2.40 8.36 -11.78
N GLU A 125 -2.12 9.25 -10.82
CA GLU A 125 -1.18 10.36 -10.97
C GLU A 125 0.30 9.91 -11.03
N SER A 126 0.63 8.74 -10.47
CA SER A 126 2.00 8.21 -10.45
C SER A 126 2.35 7.36 -11.67
N MET A 127 1.36 6.86 -12.41
CA MET A 127 1.62 6.12 -13.63
C MET A 127 2.07 7.07 -14.75
N PRO A 128 3.22 6.84 -15.40
CA PRO A 128 3.53 7.55 -16.62
C PRO A 128 2.42 7.24 -17.62
N ALA A 129 1.84 8.27 -18.25
CA ALA A 129 0.87 8.10 -19.32
C ALA A 129 1.41 7.03 -20.26
N VAL A 130 0.66 5.93 -20.42
CA VAL A 130 1.02 4.84 -21.31
C VAL A 130 1.31 5.49 -22.65
N SER A 131 2.60 5.63 -23.00
CA SER A 131 2.98 6.00 -24.35
C SER A 131 2.39 4.89 -25.19
N GLU A 132 1.32 5.21 -25.92
CA GLU A 132 0.82 4.39 -27.02
C GLU A 132 2.06 3.91 -27.74
N ARG A 133 2.33 2.60 -27.66
CA ARG A 133 3.36 1.97 -28.48
C ARG A 133 2.96 2.29 -29.90
N GLN A 134 3.60 3.31 -30.47
CA GLN A 134 3.49 3.67 -31.86
C GLN A 134 3.91 2.41 -32.61
N LEU A 135 2.92 1.67 -33.10
CA LEU A 135 3.11 0.61 -34.07
C LEU A 135 3.68 1.31 -35.30
N VAL A 136 5.01 1.33 -35.40
CA VAL A 136 5.70 1.69 -36.63
C VAL A 136 5.36 0.57 -37.61
N GLY A 137 4.27 0.78 -38.34
CA GLY A 137 3.92 -0.03 -39.50
C GLY A 137 5.06 0.09 -40.50
N VAL A 138 5.77 -1.01 -40.71
CA VAL A 138 6.66 -1.17 -41.86
C VAL A 138 5.75 -1.42 -43.05
N ALA A 139 5.68 -0.43 -43.96
CA ALA A 139 5.10 -0.57 -45.28
C ALA A 139 6.12 -1.22 -46.24
#